data_AF-A0A3S4LUS4-F1
#
_entry.id   AF-A0A3S4LUS4-F1
#
_cell.length_a   1.000
_cell.length_b   1.000
_cell.length_c   1.000
_cell.angle_alpha   90.00
_cell.angle_beta   90.00
_cell.angle_gamma   90.00
#
_symmetry.space_group_name_H-M   'P 1'
#
loop_
_entity.id
_entity.type
_entity.pdbx_description
1 polymer ?
#
loop_
_entity_poly.entity_id
_entity_poly.type
_entity_poly.pdbx_seq_one_letter_code
_entity_poly.pdbx_strand_id
1 'polypeptide(L)'
;MDPKKTSPYKFYQFWINTADADVYRFLKFFTFMSIEEINALEEEDKNSGKAPRAQYVLAEQVTRLVHGEEGLQAAKTYYRMPVQRFLECAE
;
A
#
# COMPACT_ATOMS: atom_id res chain seq x y z
N MET A 1 3.64 7.80 14.14
CA MET A 1 4.82 8.35 13.45
C MET A 1 4.53 9.80 13.09
N ASP A 2 5.53 10.67 13.06
CA ASP A 2 5.34 12.09 12.73
C ASP A 2 4.98 12.25 11.24
N PRO A 3 3.76 12.72 10.88
CA PRO A 3 3.33 12.89 9.49
C PRO A 3 4.23 13.85 8.70
N LYS A 4 5.05 14.65 9.39
CA LYS A 4 5.98 15.60 8.78
C LYS A 4 7.31 14.96 8.37
N LYS A 5 7.61 13.73 8.80
CA LYS A 5 8.91 13.08 8.52
C LYS A 5 8.90 12.18 7.27
N THR A 6 7.73 11.68 6.86
CA THR A 6 7.57 10.89 5.63
C THR A 6 6.25 11.25 4.96
N SER A 7 6.28 11.69 3.71
CA SER A 7 5.04 12.02 2.99
C SER A 7 4.18 10.76 2.81
N PRO A 8 2.83 10.87 2.91
CA PRO A 8 1.94 9.72 2.74
C PRO A 8 2.18 8.96 1.43
N TYR A 9 2.50 9.69 0.36
CA TYR A 9 2.87 9.08 -0.91
C TYR A 9 4.16 8.24 -0.83
N LYS A 10 5.25 8.79 -0.29
CA LYS A 10 6.53 8.06 -0.18
C LYS A 10 6.36 6.82 0.71
N PHE A 11 5.56 6.95 1.76
CA PHE A 11 5.21 5.83 2.63
C PHE A 11 4.41 4.75 1.88
N TYR A 12 3.38 5.14 1.13
CA TYR A 12 2.59 4.23 0.31
C TYR A 12 3.44 3.51 -0.75
N GLN A 13 4.33 4.25 -1.44
CA GLN A 13 5.26 3.68 -2.43
C GLN A 13 6.22 2.64 -1.86
N PHE A 14 6.73 2.89 -0.65
CA PHE A 14 7.60 1.93 0.02
C PHE A 14 6.92 0.56 0.14
N TRP A 15 5.65 0.53 0.55
CA TRP A 15 4.89 -0.72 0.69
C TRP A 15 4.48 -1.33 -0.65
N ILE A 16 4.15 -0.52 -1.66
CA ILE A 16 3.87 -1.01 -3.02
C ILE A 16 5.06 -1.79 -3.60
N ASN A 17 6.29 -1.37 -3.29
CA ASN A 17 7.51 -2.01 -3.77
C ASN A 17 7.93 -3.24 -2.95
N THR A 18 7.06 -3.76 -2.07
CA THR A 18 7.32 -4.98 -1.31
C THR A 18 7.43 -6.18 -2.25
N ALA A 19 8.46 -7.01 -2.05
CA ALA A 19 8.65 -8.23 -2.81
C ALA A 19 7.50 -9.23 -2.58
N ASP A 20 7.12 -9.97 -3.63
CA ASP A 20 6.07 -10.99 -3.59
C ASP A 20 6.28 -12.02 -2.46
N ALA A 21 7.54 -12.38 -2.19
CA ALA A 21 7.90 -13.33 -1.15
C ALA A 21 7.61 -12.83 0.28
N ASP A 22 7.53 -11.51 0.49
CA ASP A 22 7.39 -10.90 1.81
C ASP A 22 5.99 -10.34 2.08
N VAL A 23 5.21 -10.04 1.04
CA VAL A 23 3.98 -9.25 1.16
C VAL A 23 2.94 -9.88 2.10
N TYR A 24 2.72 -11.19 2.03
CA TYR A 24 1.77 -11.90 2.90
C TYR A 24 2.27 -12.00 4.34
N ARG A 25 3.59 -12.08 4.55
CA ARG A 25 4.18 -12.03 5.88
C ARG A 25 4.05 -10.63 6.48
N PHE A 26 4.22 -9.58 5.68
CA PHE A 26 4.04 -8.20 6.12
C PHE A 26 2.59 -7.85 6.41
N LEU A 27 1.63 -8.39 5.65
CA LEU A 27 0.21 -8.29 5.98
C LEU A 27 -0.07 -8.83 7.39
N LYS A 28 0.54 -9.95 7.79
CA LYS A 28 0.38 -10.54 9.13
C LYS A 28 1.03 -9.72 10.24
N PHE A 29 2.05 -8.91 9.94
CA PHE A 29 2.82 -8.18 10.95
C PHE A 29 2.37 -6.72 11.12
N PHE A 30 1.93 -6.08 10.05
CA PHE A 30 1.71 -4.63 10.01
C PHE A 30 0.26 -4.22 9.81
N THR A 31 -0.66 -5.18 9.71
CA THR A 31 -2.10 -4.90 9.55
C THR A 31 -2.91 -5.59 10.64
N PHE A 32 -4.17 -5.16 10.77
CA PHE A 32 -5.16 -5.80 11.64
C PHE A 32 -6.04 -6.81 10.89
N MET A 33 -5.64 -7.22 9.68
CA MET A 33 -6.37 -8.24 8.92
C MET A 33 -6.29 -9.59 9.62
N SER A 34 -7.37 -10.37 9.53
CA SER A 34 -7.39 -11.72 10.07
C SER A 34 -6.52 -12.66 9.22
N ILE A 35 -6.06 -13.76 9.82
CA ILE A 35 -5.27 -14.76 9.08
C ILE A 35 -6.09 -15.37 7.95
N GLU A 36 -7.39 -15.55 8.15
CA GLU A 36 -8.33 -16.05 7.15
C GLU A 36 -8.43 -15.09 5.96
N GLU A 37 -8.55 -13.77 6.20
CA GLU A 37 -8.58 -12.76 5.13
C GLU A 37 -7.28 -12.73 4.32
N ILE A 38 -6.13 -12.87 4.99
CA ILE A 38 -4.82 -12.88 4.34
C ILE A 38 -4.65 -14.14 3.48
N ASN A 39 -5.06 -15.30 3.98
CA ASN A 39 -4.96 -16.55 3.23
C ASN A 39 -5.88 -16.55 2.00
N ALA A 40 -7.10 -16.01 2.13
CA ALA A 40 -8.03 -15.87 0.99
C ALA A 40 -7.46 -14.95 -0.10
N LEU A 41 -6.84 -13.83 0.29
CA LEU A 41 -6.15 -12.92 -0.61
C LEU A 41 -4.97 -13.62 -1.33
N GLU A 42 -4.16 -14.37 -0.60
CA GLU A 42 -3.04 -15.13 -1.17
C GLU A 42 -3.49 -16.17 -2.19
N GLU A 43 -4.58 -16.88 -1.91
CA GLU A 43 -5.17 -17.86 -2.82
C GLU A 43 -5.73 -17.19 -4.08
N GLU A 44 -6.46 -16.08 -3.94
CA GLU A 44 -7.00 -15.32 -5.06
C GLU A 44 -5.89 -14.81 -5.99
N ASP A 45 -4.84 -14.21 -5.42
CA ASP A 45 -3.71 -13.69 -6.19
C ASP A 45 -3.03 -14.80 -7.00
N LYS A 46 -2.76 -15.96 -6.37
CA LYS A 46 -2.16 -17.14 -7.04
C LYS A 46 -3.02 -17.68 -8.17
N ASN A 47 -4.33 -17.67 -8.00
CA ASN A 47 -5.27 -18.22 -8.98
C ASN A 47 -5.65 -17.22 -10.09
N SER A 48 -5.35 -15.93 -9.92
CA SER A 48 -5.78 -14.88 -10.84
C SER A 48 -5.04 -14.86 -12.18
N GLY A 49 -3.80 -15.42 -12.22
CA GLY A 49 -2.89 -15.28 -13.37
C GLY A 49 -2.43 -13.84 -13.63
N LYS A 50 -2.67 -12.91 -12.70
CA LYS A 50 -2.30 -11.50 -12.77
C LYS A 50 -1.22 -11.19 -11.74
N ALA A 51 -0.69 -9.96 -11.80
CA ALA A 51 0.15 -9.45 -10.73
C ALA A 51 -0.63 -9.45 -9.39
N PRO A 52 0.00 -9.85 -8.27
CA PRO A 52 -0.65 -9.88 -6.97
C PRO A 52 -1.19 -8.51 -6.56
N ARG A 53 -2.37 -8.49 -5.93
CA ARG A 53 -2.94 -7.26 -5.36
C ARG A 53 -2.51 -7.04 -3.91
N ALA A 54 -1.85 -8.02 -3.29
CA ALA A 54 -1.39 -7.97 -1.91
C ALA A 54 -0.55 -6.74 -1.56
N GLN A 55 0.31 -6.25 -2.45
CA GLN A 55 1.12 -5.06 -2.20
C GLN A 55 0.26 -3.80 -2.06
N TYR A 56 -0.78 -3.69 -2.89
CA TYR A 56 -1.75 -2.59 -2.78
C TYR A 56 -2.52 -2.69 -1.47
N VAL A 57 -3.00 -3.88 -1.12
CA VAL A 57 -3.71 -4.10 0.15
C VAL A 57 -2.83 -3.71 1.34
N LEU A 58 -1.57 -4.15 1.35
CA LEU A 58 -0.60 -3.81 2.39
C LEU A 58 -0.38 -2.30 2.47
N ALA A 59 -0.10 -1.65 1.33
CA ALA A 59 0.13 -0.21 1.27
C ALA A 59 -1.09 0.58 1.76
N GLU A 60 -2.31 0.19 1.37
CA GLU A 60 -3.54 0.83 1.81
C GLU A 60 -3.76 0.70 3.32
N GLN A 61 -3.63 -0.52 3.87
CA GLN A 61 -3.85 -0.79 5.29
C GLN A 61 -2.86 -0.02 6.17
N VAL A 62 -1.57 -0.10 5.87
CA VAL A 62 -0.54 0.54 6.71
C VAL A 62 -0.56 2.06 6.54
N THR A 63 -0.84 2.57 5.33
CA THR A 63 -0.95 4.03 5.12
C THR A 63 -2.17 4.59 5.84
N ARG A 64 -3.33 3.91 5.79
CA ARG A 64 -4.51 4.30 6.57
C ARG A 64 -4.21 4.31 8.07
N LEU A 65 -3.49 3.30 8.56
CA LEU A 65 -3.16 3.19 9.97
C LEU A 65 -2.27 4.35 10.47
N VAL A 66 -1.30 4.78 9.65
CA VAL A 66 -0.32 5.79 10.06
C VAL A 66 -0.75 7.22 9.73
N HIS A 67 -1.40 7.43 8.58
CA HIS A 67 -1.73 8.74 8.04
C HIS A 67 -3.24 9.03 7.95
N GLY A 68 -4.09 8.11 8.42
CA GLY A 68 -5.55 8.23 8.35
C GLY A 68 -6.08 8.12 6.92
N GLU A 69 -7.39 8.29 6.78
CA GLU A 69 -8.08 8.17 5.48
C GLU A 69 -7.67 9.29 4.51
N GLU A 70 -7.48 10.51 5.00
CA GLU A 70 -7.04 11.65 4.19
C GLU A 70 -5.64 11.42 3.60
N GLY A 71 -4.71 10.92 4.42
CA GLY A 71 -3.35 10.61 3.97
C GLY A 71 -3.33 9.47 2.95
N LEU A 72 -4.14 8.44 3.15
CA LEU A 72 -4.32 7.37 2.16
C LEU A 72 -4.88 7.92 0.84
N GLN A 73 -5.91 8.76 0.89
CA GLN A 73 -6.52 9.31 -0.30
C GLN A 73 -5.56 10.24 -1.07
N ALA A 74 -4.75 11.03 -0.35
CA ALA A 74 -3.69 11.84 -0.95
C ALA A 74 -2.64 10.94 -1.65
N ALA A 75 -2.19 9.87 -0.99
CA ALA A 75 -1.23 8.93 -1.55
C ALA A 75 -1.77 8.23 -2.81
N LYS A 76 -3.02 7.77 -2.79
CA LYS A 76 -3.69 7.13 -3.94
C LYS A 76 -3.90 8.09 -5.10
N THR A 77 -4.24 9.34 -4.81
CA THR A 77 -4.38 10.38 -5.83
C THR A 77 -3.06 10.57 -6.56
N TYR A 78 -1.97 10.79 -5.81
CA TYR A 78 -0.65 11.01 -6.39
C TYR A 78 -0.13 9.76 -7.13
N TYR A 79 -0.31 8.56 -6.57
CA TYR A 79 0.07 7.31 -7.24
C TYR A 79 -0.61 7.10 -8.60
N ARG A 80 -1.83 7.61 -8.77
CA ARG A 80 -2.60 7.49 -10.02
C ARG A 80 -2.39 8.68 -10.97
N MET A 81 -1.60 9.69 -10.59
CA MET A 81 -1.35 10.84 -11.45
C MET A 81 -0.49 10.44 -12.65
N PRO A 82 -0.84 10.90 -13.87
CA PRO A 82 0.03 10.78 -15.02
C PRO A 82 1.38 11.43 -14.73
N VAL A 83 2.47 10.83 -15.22
CA VAL A 83 3.86 11.29 -14.99
C VAL A 83 4.04 12.78 -15.33
N GLN A 84 3.35 13.30 -16.34
CA GLN A 84 3.37 14.73 -16.69
C GLN A 84 2.93 15.67 -15.57
N ARG A 85 2.08 15.22 -14.63
CA ARG A 85 1.48 16.04 -13.58
C ARG A 85 2.22 15.94 -12.23
N PHE A 86 3.23 15.07 -12.16
CA PHE A 86 3.98 14.73 -10.94
C PHE A 86 4.94 15.85 -10.48
N LEU A 87 5.49 16.61 -11.42
CA LEU A 87 6.50 17.65 -11.15
C LEU A 87 5.93 18.93 -10.53
N GLU A 88 4.62 19.17 -10.66
CA GLU A 88 3.98 20.40 -10.17
C GLU A 88 3.51 20.30 -8.70
N CYS A 89 3.48 19.10 -8.10
CA CYS A 89 2.88 18.86 -6.79
C CYS A 89 3.85 18.26 -5.75
N ALA A 90 5.14 18.13 -6.07
CA ALA A 90 6.13 17.46 -5.23
C ALA A 90 6.98 18.41 -4.35
N GLU A 91 6.64 19.70 -4.32
CA GLU A 91 7.17 20.68 -3.35
C GLU A 91 6.18 20.89 -2.19
#